data_AF-A0A6A1VNV1-F1
#
_entry.id   AF-A0A6A1VNV1-F1
#
_cell.length_a   1.000
_cell.length_b   1.000
_cell.length_c   1.000
_cell.angle_alpha   90.00
_cell.angle_beta   90.00
_cell.angle_gamma   90.00
#
_symmetry.space_group_name_H-M   'P 1'
#
loop_
_entity.id
_entity.type
_entity.pdbx_description
1 polymer ?
#
loop_
_entity_poly.entity_id
_entity_poly.type
_entity_poly.pdbx_seq_one_letter_code
_entity_poly.pdbx_strand_id
1 'polypeptide(L)'
;MELVSSKWVCAFLLCFWLVFSGAYSVEGLRGNSKVKGVNLGGWLVVEGWIKPTLFDGIPNGDMLDGTEVQFKSVTLQKYMCAENGGGVNVTVNRDVASSWETFKIWRVSESTFQLRTSLGQFLTCDGEQCSVSAAAGLPSASQTFFIERNNGRVHIKVMSGAYLQATVGNQLTGDYPGMPSWDDNAATFEMTIVSNNLHGDFQLANGYGHNEAKEVLKRHRNSFITIDDFRFLYRHRINTVRIPVGWWIAFDPNPPSPFIGGTLEALDNAFSWAQSFNIKCIIDLHAAPGSQNGMEHSASRDGSTGWPTPDNISQTLDVIDFLASRYARHPALLGIELLNEPSVTMVPLDTLVSYYRQGYQIVRKYSQTAYVIICQRIGNADPLELYQANIGSHNIVLDLHFYNLFDTFFVNMSAADNILFIYKSREAQLQALNNANGPLVFIGEWVNEWNVTSGSQSDYQDYGKAQLEVYDAASFGWAYWTLKNDRKHWDFEWNMRNNYLQLAHILGAESEFSSHI
;
A
#
# COMPACT_ATOMS: atom_id res chain seq x y z
N MET A 1 -22.06 47.55 60.90
CA MET A 1 -22.74 46.27 60.67
C MET A 1 -22.72 46.04 59.18
N GLU A 2 -21.91 45.09 58.72
CA GLU A 2 -21.97 44.41 57.41
C GLU A 2 -20.70 43.53 57.34
N LEU A 3 -20.81 42.28 57.77
CA LEU A 3 -21.17 41.06 57.03
C LEU A 3 -19.94 40.40 56.37
N VAL A 4 -19.40 39.48 57.17
CA VAL A 4 -18.54 38.36 56.79
C VAL A 4 -19.38 37.39 55.94
N SER A 5 -18.97 37.12 54.70
CA SER A 5 -18.80 35.76 54.14
C SER A 5 -18.65 35.81 52.62
N SER A 6 -17.49 35.45 52.09
CA SER A 6 -17.40 34.67 50.84
C SER A 6 -15.96 34.15 50.67
N LYS A 7 -15.68 33.02 51.31
CA LYS A 7 -14.45 32.23 51.12
C LYS A 7 -14.78 30.75 50.98
N TRP A 8 -15.80 30.40 50.20
CA TRP A 8 -16.14 28.98 49.93
C TRP A 8 -16.82 28.76 48.56
N VAL A 9 -16.37 29.44 47.50
CA VAL A 9 -16.86 29.15 46.12
C VAL A 9 -15.74 28.84 45.12
N CYS A 10 -14.46 29.16 45.41
CA CYS A 10 -13.37 28.87 44.47
C CYS A 10 -12.74 27.47 44.57
N ALA A 11 -13.26 26.58 45.43
CA ALA A 11 -12.71 25.24 45.62
C ALA A 11 -13.46 24.12 44.87
N PHE A 12 -14.53 24.44 44.12
CA PHE A 12 -15.38 23.43 43.47
C PHE A 12 -15.26 23.36 41.94
N LEU A 13 -14.40 24.16 41.31
CA LEU A 13 -14.24 24.21 39.84
C LEU A 13 -12.84 23.82 39.33
N LEU A 14 -11.99 23.20 40.17
CA LEU A 14 -10.64 22.77 39.78
C LEU A 14 -10.42 21.25 39.82
N CYS A 15 -11.46 20.43 40.05
CA CYS A 15 -11.33 18.98 40.20
C CYS A 15 -11.94 18.14 39.06
N PHE A 16 -12.30 18.72 37.92
CA PHE A 16 -12.92 17.97 36.81
C PHE A 16 -12.16 18.06 35.48
N TRP A 17 -10.82 18.00 35.50
CA TRP A 17 -10.00 17.70 34.31
C TRP A 17 -8.78 16.84 34.66
N LEU A 18 -8.89 15.98 35.66
CA LEU A 18 -8.02 14.80 35.76
C LEU A 18 -8.73 13.66 35.04
N VAL A 19 -8.73 13.73 33.70
CA VAL A 19 -8.87 12.51 32.91
C VAL A 19 -7.65 11.68 33.29
N PHE A 20 -7.87 10.59 34.03
CA PHE A 20 -6.86 9.56 34.20
C PHE A 20 -6.54 9.04 32.80
N SER A 21 -5.53 9.62 32.14
CA SER A 21 -4.86 8.93 31.05
C SER A 21 -4.23 7.71 31.70
N GLY A 22 -4.82 6.53 31.43
CA GLY A 22 -4.18 5.28 31.81
C GLY A 22 -2.74 5.33 31.33
N ALA A 23 -1.77 5.17 32.23
CA ALA A 23 -0.38 5.14 31.87
C ALA A 23 -0.11 3.84 31.10
N TYR A 24 -0.37 3.86 29.80
CA TYR A 24 -0.06 2.74 28.92
C TYR A 24 1.44 2.70 28.68
N SER A 25 2.02 1.51 28.83
CA SER A 25 3.39 1.22 28.47
C SER A 25 3.42 -0.03 27.63
N VAL A 26 4.30 -0.05 26.63
CA VAL A 26 4.51 -1.21 25.78
C VAL A 26 5.67 -2.01 26.33
N GLU A 27 5.39 -3.26 26.69
CA GLU A 27 6.40 -4.17 27.21
C GLU A 27 7.46 -4.44 26.12
N GLY A 28 8.73 -4.41 26.50
CA GLY A 28 9.86 -4.50 25.56
C GLY A 28 10.41 -3.14 25.10
N LEU A 29 9.71 -2.02 25.34
CA LEU A 29 10.26 -0.68 25.19
C LEU A 29 10.82 -0.15 26.53
N ARG A 30 11.86 0.69 26.48
CA ARG A 30 12.49 1.23 27.69
C ARG A 30 11.64 2.34 28.33
N GLY A 31 11.60 2.37 29.65
CA GLY A 31 11.11 3.53 30.42
C GLY A 31 9.60 3.76 30.37
N ASN A 32 8.79 2.70 30.37
CA ASN A 32 7.33 2.78 30.24
C ASN A 32 6.86 3.57 29.02
N SER A 33 7.57 3.44 27.89
CA SER A 33 7.27 4.17 26.66
C SER A 33 6.28 3.43 25.76
N LYS A 34 5.64 4.19 24.87
CA LYS A 34 4.82 3.72 23.75
C LYS A 34 5.65 3.67 22.47
N VAL A 35 5.11 3.05 21.44
CA VAL A 35 5.69 3.07 20.09
C VAL A 35 5.72 4.50 19.56
N LYS A 36 6.93 4.96 19.23
CA LYS A 36 7.20 6.16 18.42
C LYS A 36 7.97 5.66 17.22
N GLY A 37 7.22 5.36 16.17
CA GLY A 37 7.66 4.56 15.05
C GLY A 37 7.80 5.33 13.75
N VAL A 38 8.53 4.73 12.81
CA VAL A 38 8.55 5.13 11.40
C VAL A 38 8.47 3.88 10.53
N ASN A 39 7.65 3.92 9.49
CA ASN A 39 7.54 2.85 8.50
C ASN A 39 8.72 2.89 7.52
N LEU A 40 9.22 1.72 7.11
CA LEU A 40 10.22 1.57 6.05
C LEU A 40 9.56 1.15 4.72
N GLY A 41 8.53 1.90 4.32
CA GLY A 41 7.78 1.73 3.07
C GLY A 41 8.64 1.97 1.84
N GLY A 42 8.24 1.37 0.72
CA GLY A 42 9.00 1.41 -0.53
C GLY A 42 10.35 0.69 -0.51
N TRP A 43 10.74 -0.01 0.57
CA TRP A 43 12.04 -0.70 0.68
C TRP A 43 11.98 -2.19 0.33
N LEU A 44 11.38 -3.01 1.20
CA LEU A 44 11.28 -4.47 1.05
C LEU A 44 10.03 -4.91 0.29
N VAL A 45 9.01 -4.04 0.30
CA VAL A 45 7.90 -3.99 -0.65
C VAL A 45 8.00 -2.63 -1.35
N VAL A 46 8.05 -2.62 -2.66
CA VAL A 46 8.27 -1.40 -3.45
C VAL A 46 6.96 -0.76 -3.86
N GLU A 47 6.95 0.57 -3.88
CA GLU A 47 5.84 1.39 -4.33
C GLU A 47 6.40 2.48 -5.24
N GLY A 48 5.93 2.50 -6.48
CA GLY A 48 6.46 3.39 -7.51
C GLY A 48 6.19 4.85 -7.22
N TRP A 49 5.15 5.19 -6.46
CA TRP A 49 4.93 6.57 -6.07
C TRP A 49 5.91 7.06 -4.99
N ILE A 50 6.49 6.15 -4.19
CA ILE A 50 7.54 6.45 -3.20
C ILE A 50 8.88 6.66 -3.89
N LYS A 51 9.22 5.77 -4.84
CA LYS A 51 10.45 5.84 -5.63
C LYS A 51 10.20 5.58 -7.13
N PRO A 52 9.70 6.59 -7.88
CA PRO A 52 9.32 6.42 -9.30
C PRO A 52 10.47 5.96 -10.18
N THR A 53 11.67 6.49 -9.94
CA THR A 53 12.88 6.18 -10.72
C THR A 53 13.28 4.71 -10.74
N LEU A 54 12.72 3.86 -9.88
CA LEU A 54 12.89 2.40 -9.98
C LEU A 54 12.30 1.83 -11.28
N PHE A 55 11.29 2.48 -11.86
CA PHE A 55 10.53 1.98 -13.01
C PHE A 55 10.97 2.60 -14.35
N ASP A 56 11.81 3.65 -14.34
CA ASP A 56 12.21 4.41 -15.54
C ASP A 56 12.91 3.56 -16.62
N GLY A 57 13.61 2.50 -16.22
CA GLY A 57 14.35 1.62 -17.13
C GLY A 57 13.50 0.56 -17.81
N ILE A 58 12.20 0.45 -17.50
CA ILE A 58 11.34 -0.61 -18.05
C ILE A 58 10.96 -0.28 -19.50
N PRO A 59 11.25 -1.16 -20.48
CA PRO A 59 10.80 -0.97 -21.85
C PRO A 59 9.28 -0.94 -21.92
N ASN A 60 8.68 0.06 -22.58
CA ASN A 60 7.22 0.27 -22.54
C ASN A 60 6.67 0.25 -21.10
N GLY A 61 7.32 0.97 -20.17
CA GLY A 61 6.92 1.05 -18.75
C GLY A 61 5.56 1.71 -18.51
N ASP A 62 4.96 2.30 -19.53
CA ASP A 62 3.58 2.76 -19.54
C ASP A 62 2.57 1.67 -19.96
N MET A 63 3.05 0.43 -20.20
CA MET A 63 2.29 -0.76 -20.60
C MET A 63 2.61 -1.93 -19.65
N LEU A 64 2.41 -1.71 -18.35
CA LEU A 64 2.60 -2.70 -17.30
C LEU A 64 1.30 -3.45 -17.01
N ASP A 65 1.36 -4.59 -16.33
CA ASP A 65 0.13 -5.31 -15.96
C ASP A 65 -0.81 -4.40 -15.16
N GLY A 66 -2.07 -4.38 -15.58
CA GLY A 66 -3.12 -3.55 -14.98
C GLY A 66 -3.21 -2.13 -15.51
N THR A 67 -2.30 -1.66 -16.37
CA THR A 67 -2.50 -0.40 -17.10
C THR A 67 -3.84 -0.47 -17.85
N GLU A 68 -4.71 0.52 -17.65
CA GLU A 68 -6.00 0.60 -18.32
C GLU A 68 -5.88 1.42 -19.60
N VAL A 69 -6.39 0.87 -20.70
CA VAL A 69 -6.22 1.41 -22.04
C VAL A 69 -7.52 1.40 -22.82
N GLN A 70 -7.67 2.38 -23.70
CA GLN A 70 -8.78 2.50 -24.64
C GLN A 70 -8.24 2.63 -26.05
N PHE A 71 -8.96 2.04 -27.01
CA PHE A 71 -8.59 2.07 -28.43
C PHE A 71 -9.73 2.67 -29.26
N LYS A 72 -9.45 3.75 -29.99
CA LYS A 72 -10.41 4.43 -30.86
C LYS A 72 -10.00 4.30 -32.32
N SER A 73 -10.88 3.78 -33.17
CA SER A 73 -10.64 3.71 -34.61
C SER A 73 -10.55 5.11 -35.20
N VAL A 74 -9.49 5.37 -35.98
CA VAL A 74 -9.32 6.67 -36.64
C VAL A 74 -10.31 6.87 -37.79
N THR A 75 -10.73 5.79 -38.45
CA THR A 75 -11.67 5.85 -39.59
C THR A 75 -13.12 5.94 -39.13
N LEU A 76 -13.51 5.16 -38.11
CA LEU A 76 -14.88 5.18 -37.61
C LEU A 76 -15.13 6.25 -36.55
N GLN A 77 -14.07 6.76 -35.91
CA GLN A 77 -14.13 7.64 -34.75
C GLN A 77 -14.88 7.00 -33.55
N LYS A 78 -14.79 5.68 -33.42
CA LYS A 78 -15.48 4.88 -32.39
C LYS A 78 -14.52 3.98 -31.62
N TYR A 79 -14.88 3.68 -30.38
CA TYR A 79 -14.08 2.85 -29.48
C TYR A 79 -14.33 1.36 -29.67
N MET A 80 -13.26 0.57 -29.49
CA MET A 80 -13.37 -0.86 -29.23
C MET A 80 -14.20 -1.08 -27.95
N CYS A 81 -15.13 -2.02 -28.00
CA CYS A 81 -16.08 -2.29 -26.92
C CYS A 81 -16.21 -3.79 -26.71
N ALA A 82 -15.89 -4.25 -25.50
CA ALA A 82 -16.31 -5.56 -25.01
C ALA A 82 -17.70 -5.40 -24.36
N GLU A 83 -18.74 -5.55 -25.17
CA GLU A 83 -20.13 -5.41 -24.73
C GLU A 83 -20.41 -6.22 -23.45
N ASN A 84 -21.15 -5.64 -22.51
CA ASN A 84 -21.40 -6.19 -21.17
C ASN A 84 -20.15 -6.45 -20.31
N GLY A 85 -18.98 -5.92 -20.70
CA GLY A 85 -17.71 -6.11 -19.98
C GLY A 85 -16.96 -7.39 -20.33
N GLY A 86 -17.44 -8.19 -21.29
CA GLY A 86 -16.79 -9.42 -21.75
C GLY A 86 -17.76 -10.57 -22.06
N GLY A 87 -17.21 -11.69 -22.54
CA GLY A 87 -17.94 -12.92 -22.87
C GLY A 87 -18.55 -12.97 -24.28
N VAL A 88 -18.41 -11.91 -25.07
CA VAL A 88 -18.98 -11.77 -26.42
C VAL A 88 -17.96 -11.20 -27.40
N ASN A 89 -18.35 -11.05 -28.67
CA ASN A 89 -17.53 -10.44 -29.71
C ASN A 89 -17.22 -8.96 -29.38
N VAL A 90 -16.03 -8.50 -29.75
CA VAL A 90 -15.62 -7.11 -29.59
C VAL A 90 -16.08 -6.30 -30.80
N THR A 91 -16.74 -5.18 -30.56
CA THR A 91 -17.24 -4.26 -31.59
C THR A 91 -16.48 -2.94 -31.58
N VAL A 92 -16.65 -2.13 -32.64
CA VAL A 92 -16.07 -0.77 -32.74
C VAL A 92 -17.20 0.24 -32.98
N ASN A 93 -18.10 0.35 -32.01
CA ASN A 93 -19.43 0.96 -32.18
C ASN A 93 -19.75 2.11 -31.21
N ARG A 94 -18.85 2.44 -30.26
CA ARG A 94 -19.15 3.38 -29.16
C ARG A 94 -18.52 4.76 -29.40
N ASP A 95 -19.29 5.82 -29.20
CA ASP A 95 -18.82 7.20 -29.36
C ASP A 95 -18.10 7.74 -28.13
N VAL A 96 -18.45 7.21 -26.95
CA VAL A 96 -17.88 7.60 -25.64
C VAL A 96 -17.39 6.35 -24.94
N ALA A 97 -16.19 6.42 -24.36
CA ALA A 97 -15.60 5.32 -23.62
C ALA A 97 -15.96 5.36 -22.14
N SER A 98 -16.20 4.17 -21.58
CA SER A 98 -16.41 3.89 -20.17
C SER A 98 -15.82 2.52 -19.82
N SER A 99 -16.45 1.75 -18.94
CA SER A 99 -15.93 0.47 -18.43
C SER A 99 -15.89 -0.67 -19.45
N TRP A 100 -16.72 -0.63 -20.50
CA TRP A 100 -16.77 -1.68 -21.54
C TRP A 100 -15.76 -1.44 -22.67
N GLU A 101 -15.33 -0.19 -22.84
CA GLU A 101 -14.34 0.23 -23.84
C GLU A 101 -12.91 0.26 -23.25
N THR A 102 -12.78 -0.03 -21.96
CA THR A 102 -11.51 -0.01 -21.23
C THR A 102 -11.02 -1.44 -21.01
N PHE A 103 -9.77 -1.68 -21.41
CA PHE A 103 -9.09 -2.96 -21.27
C PHE A 103 -7.89 -2.82 -20.36
N LYS A 104 -7.56 -3.86 -19.59
CA LYS A 104 -6.32 -3.93 -18.82
C LYS A 104 -5.23 -4.61 -19.63
N ILE A 105 -4.06 -4.01 -19.65
CA ILE A 105 -2.85 -4.61 -20.19
C ILE A 105 -2.45 -5.80 -19.32
N TRP A 106 -2.11 -6.89 -19.98
CA TRP A 106 -1.50 -8.07 -19.38
C TRP A 106 -0.21 -8.37 -20.13
N ARG A 107 0.92 -8.01 -19.53
CA ARG A 107 2.20 -8.01 -20.23
C ARG A 107 2.79 -9.42 -20.27
N VAL A 108 3.17 -9.86 -21.46
CA VAL A 108 3.82 -11.16 -21.71
C VAL A 108 5.31 -10.98 -21.98
N SER A 109 5.67 -9.93 -22.72
CA SER A 109 7.06 -9.52 -22.97
C SER A 109 7.13 -8.02 -23.22
N GLU A 110 8.30 -7.50 -23.58
CA GLU A 110 8.49 -6.10 -23.97
C GLU A 110 7.61 -5.65 -25.14
N SER A 111 7.28 -6.56 -26.06
CA SER A 111 6.55 -6.24 -27.29
C SER A 111 5.19 -6.94 -27.43
N THR A 112 4.86 -7.86 -26.51
CA THR A 112 3.65 -8.68 -26.61
C THR A 112 2.79 -8.56 -25.37
N PHE A 113 1.49 -8.37 -25.60
CA PHE A 113 0.50 -8.07 -24.57
C PHE A 113 -0.76 -8.89 -24.82
N GLN A 114 -1.52 -9.10 -23.76
CA GLN A 114 -2.91 -9.56 -23.85
C GLN A 114 -3.80 -8.44 -23.30
N LEU A 115 -5.05 -8.43 -23.74
CA LEU A 115 -6.03 -7.41 -23.34
C LEU A 115 -7.13 -8.09 -22.52
N ARG A 116 -7.23 -7.72 -21.25
CA ARG A 116 -8.19 -8.27 -20.29
C ARG A 116 -9.36 -7.31 -20.10
N THR A 117 -10.58 -7.82 -20.12
CA THR A 117 -11.79 -7.01 -19.91
C THR A 117 -12.10 -6.81 -18.43
N SER A 118 -13.11 -5.98 -18.14
CA SER A 118 -13.57 -5.72 -16.76
C SER A 118 -14.18 -6.94 -16.06
N LEU A 119 -14.75 -7.90 -16.80
CA LEU A 119 -15.19 -9.19 -16.26
C LEU A 119 -14.08 -10.26 -16.25
N GLY A 120 -12.86 -9.89 -16.67
CA GLY A 120 -11.67 -10.70 -16.53
C GLY A 120 -11.38 -11.68 -17.65
N GLN A 121 -12.17 -11.67 -18.74
CA GLN A 121 -11.88 -12.44 -19.95
C GLN A 121 -10.81 -11.75 -20.80
N PHE A 122 -10.19 -12.52 -21.68
CA PHE A 122 -9.15 -12.05 -22.60
C PHE A 122 -9.65 -11.97 -24.03
N LEU A 123 -9.10 -11.02 -24.78
CA LEU A 123 -9.32 -10.91 -26.21
C LEU A 123 -8.64 -12.07 -26.96
N THR A 124 -9.32 -12.54 -28.01
CA THR A 124 -8.95 -13.65 -28.89
C THR A 124 -9.22 -13.27 -30.33
N CYS A 125 -8.44 -13.81 -31.27
CA CYS A 125 -8.77 -13.73 -32.70
C CYS A 125 -8.63 -15.13 -33.29
N ASP A 126 -9.76 -15.83 -33.34
CA ASP A 126 -9.83 -17.23 -33.71
C ASP A 126 -10.87 -17.40 -34.85
N GLY A 127 -10.62 -18.27 -35.83
CA GLY A 127 -11.60 -18.70 -36.84
C GLY A 127 -11.40 -18.19 -38.28
N GLU A 128 -12.18 -18.73 -39.22
CA GLU A 128 -12.07 -18.52 -40.69
C GLU A 128 -12.26 -17.07 -41.16
N GLN A 129 -12.86 -16.20 -40.33
CA GLN A 129 -13.06 -14.76 -40.58
C GLN A 129 -12.27 -13.87 -39.56
N CYS A 130 -11.44 -14.48 -38.70
CA CYS A 130 -10.74 -13.86 -37.54
C CYS A 130 -11.54 -12.76 -36.83
N SER A 131 -12.78 -13.05 -36.41
CA SER A 131 -13.52 -12.10 -35.57
C SER A 131 -12.88 -12.04 -34.19
N VAL A 132 -12.71 -10.84 -33.65
CA VAL A 132 -12.17 -10.68 -32.29
C VAL A 132 -13.28 -10.89 -31.25
N SER A 133 -13.01 -11.74 -30.25
CA SER A 133 -13.93 -12.00 -29.15
C SER A 133 -13.25 -11.84 -27.78
N ALA A 134 -14.02 -11.46 -26.77
CA ALA A 134 -13.56 -11.29 -25.39
C ALA A 134 -14.09 -12.42 -24.49
N ALA A 135 -13.99 -13.68 -24.93
CA ALA A 135 -14.60 -14.83 -24.24
C ALA A 135 -13.60 -15.76 -23.55
N ALA A 136 -12.28 -15.60 -23.77
CA ALA A 136 -11.30 -16.50 -23.18
C ALA A 136 -11.17 -16.27 -21.67
N GLY A 137 -11.48 -17.30 -20.87
CA GLY A 137 -11.36 -17.23 -19.41
C GLY A 137 -9.92 -17.37 -18.90
N LEU A 138 -9.00 -17.86 -19.73
CA LEU A 138 -7.59 -18.07 -19.37
C LEU A 138 -6.66 -17.43 -20.40
N PRO A 139 -5.52 -16.89 -19.96
CA PRO A 139 -4.50 -16.36 -20.85
C PRO A 139 -3.72 -17.50 -21.53
N SER A 140 -3.48 -17.39 -22.82
CA SER A 140 -2.61 -18.30 -23.60
C SER A 140 -2.00 -17.59 -24.81
N ALA A 141 -1.16 -18.29 -25.57
CA ALA A 141 -0.52 -17.73 -26.77
C ALA A 141 -1.52 -17.25 -27.83
N SER A 142 -2.74 -17.81 -27.90
CA SER A 142 -3.78 -17.34 -28.83
C SER A 142 -4.46 -16.03 -28.40
N GLN A 143 -4.26 -15.58 -27.15
CA GLN A 143 -4.73 -14.29 -26.65
C GLN A 143 -3.66 -13.19 -26.76
N THR A 144 -2.51 -13.49 -27.36
CA THR A 144 -1.35 -12.58 -27.39
C THR A 144 -1.29 -11.76 -28.67
N PHE A 145 -1.03 -10.47 -28.51
CA PHE A 145 -0.93 -9.49 -29.59
C PHE A 145 0.40 -8.73 -29.50
N PHE A 146 0.95 -8.35 -30.64
CA PHE A 146 1.95 -7.28 -30.70
C PHE A 146 1.23 -5.94 -30.76
N ILE A 147 1.72 -4.96 -30.00
CA ILE A 147 1.20 -3.59 -30.04
C ILE A 147 2.34 -2.69 -30.55
N GLU A 148 2.26 -2.31 -31.81
CA GLU A 148 3.19 -1.39 -32.47
C GLU A 148 2.67 0.03 -32.25
N ARG A 149 3.54 0.99 -31.86
CA ARG A 149 3.15 2.35 -31.46
C ARG A 149 3.86 3.41 -32.29
N ASN A 150 3.16 4.47 -32.66
CA ASN A 150 3.72 5.66 -33.30
C ASN A 150 2.88 6.90 -32.94
N ASN A 151 3.45 7.83 -32.17
CA ASN A 151 2.84 9.12 -31.84
C ASN A 151 1.37 9.03 -31.35
N GLY A 152 1.09 8.16 -30.37
CA GLY A 152 -0.25 7.95 -29.81
C GLY A 152 -1.17 7.04 -30.63
N ARG A 153 -0.74 6.64 -31.84
CA ARG A 153 -1.42 5.64 -32.66
C ARG A 153 -0.82 4.26 -32.46
N VAL A 154 -1.64 3.25 -32.68
CA VAL A 154 -1.24 1.85 -32.59
C VAL A 154 -1.74 1.02 -33.75
N HIS A 155 -0.96 -0.01 -34.05
CA HIS A 155 -1.36 -1.17 -34.84
C HIS A 155 -1.28 -2.39 -33.93
N ILE A 156 -2.37 -3.16 -33.89
CA ILE A 156 -2.45 -4.38 -33.08
C ILE A 156 -2.34 -5.57 -34.01
N LYS A 157 -1.32 -6.40 -33.82
CA LYS A 157 -0.99 -7.52 -34.70
C LYS A 157 -1.18 -8.84 -33.96
N VAL A 158 -1.94 -9.76 -34.55
CA VAL A 158 -2.10 -11.12 -34.02
C VAL A 158 -0.83 -11.94 -34.27
N MET A 159 -0.65 -13.04 -33.53
CA MET A 159 0.55 -13.89 -33.65
C MET A 159 0.77 -14.48 -35.05
N SER A 160 -0.28 -14.61 -35.88
CA SER A 160 -0.16 -15.05 -37.27
C SER A 160 0.48 -14.00 -38.20
N GLY A 161 0.64 -12.76 -37.73
CA GLY A 161 1.22 -11.64 -38.48
C GLY A 161 0.21 -10.70 -39.12
N ALA A 162 -1.09 -11.02 -39.10
CA ALA A 162 -2.14 -10.13 -39.58
C ALA A 162 -2.45 -9.02 -38.55
N TYR A 163 -2.98 -7.88 -39.03
CA TYR A 163 -3.35 -6.75 -38.18
C TYR A 163 -4.86 -6.72 -37.91
N LEU A 164 -5.23 -6.23 -36.73
CA LEU A 164 -6.61 -5.94 -36.40
C LEU A 164 -7.12 -4.77 -37.24
N GLN A 165 -8.39 -4.82 -37.65
CA GLN A 165 -9.08 -3.75 -38.35
C GLN A 165 -10.50 -3.51 -37.83
N ALA A 166 -10.92 -2.25 -37.87
CA ALA A 166 -12.29 -1.82 -37.67
C ALA A 166 -13.01 -1.75 -39.02
N THR A 167 -13.95 -2.67 -39.26
CA THR A 167 -14.70 -2.73 -40.52
C THR A 167 -15.78 -1.65 -40.56
N VAL A 168 -16.25 -1.29 -41.76
CA VAL A 168 -17.39 -0.37 -41.95
C VAL A 168 -18.69 -0.86 -41.26
N GLY A 169 -18.78 -2.15 -40.94
CA GLY A 169 -19.88 -2.75 -40.17
C GLY A 169 -19.74 -2.58 -38.64
N ASN A 170 -18.75 -1.84 -38.16
CA ASN A 170 -18.39 -1.70 -36.74
C ASN A 170 -17.91 -3.03 -36.09
N GLN A 171 -17.34 -3.94 -36.88
CA GLN A 171 -16.75 -5.19 -36.36
C GLN A 171 -15.24 -5.03 -36.19
N LEU A 172 -14.67 -5.73 -35.20
CA LEU A 172 -13.22 -5.86 -35.03
C LEU A 172 -12.79 -7.23 -35.56
N THR A 173 -11.97 -7.26 -36.61
CA THR A 173 -11.45 -8.50 -37.21
C THR A 173 -9.92 -8.46 -37.29
N GLY A 174 -9.25 -9.62 -37.36
CA GLY A 174 -7.78 -9.73 -37.41
C GLY A 174 -7.21 -10.19 -38.74
N ASP A 175 -7.73 -9.63 -39.83
CA ASP A 175 -7.45 -10.04 -41.21
C ASP A 175 -7.11 -8.86 -42.12
N TYR A 176 -6.58 -7.75 -41.57
CA TYR A 176 -6.19 -6.60 -42.38
C TYR A 176 -5.17 -6.99 -43.47
N PRO A 177 -5.37 -6.56 -44.73
CA PRO A 177 -4.52 -6.99 -45.83
C PRO A 177 -3.15 -6.30 -45.82
N GLY A 178 -2.10 -7.07 -45.58
CA GLY A 178 -0.71 -6.59 -45.65
C GLY A 178 -0.28 -5.77 -44.44
N MET A 179 0.77 -4.96 -44.62
CA MET A 179 1.31 -4.09 -43.58
C MET A 179 0.65 -2.71 -43.67
N PRO A 180 -0.06 -2.23 -42.63
CA PRO A 180 -0.69 -0.92 -42.63
C PRO A 180 0.36 0.20 -42.62
N SER A 181 0.10 1.27 -43.35
CA SER A 181 0.77 2.56 -43.13
C SER A 181 0.21 3.25 -41.88
N TRP A 182 0.89 4.31 -41.43
CA TRP A 182 0.44 5.11 -40.27
C TRP A 182 -0.59 6.19 -40.61
N ASP A 183 -1.13 6.17 -41.83
CA ASP A 183 -2.23 7.01 -42.26
C ASP A 183 -3.57 6.56 -41.66
N ASP A 184 -4.63 7.31 -41.95
CA ASP A 184 -5.98 6.99 -41.49
C ASP A 184 -6.54 5.81 -42.29
N ASN A 185 -6.37 4.61 -41.75
CA ASN A 185 -6.88 3.37 -42.33
C ASN A 185 -7.55 2.48 -41.28
N ALA A 186 -8.20 1.42 -41.74
CA ALA A 186 -9.02 0.54 -40.89
C ALA A 186 -8.23 -0.17 -39.77
N ALA A 187 -6.92 -0.34 -39.90
CA ALA A 187 -6.06 -0.97 -38.88
C ALA A 187 -5.45 0.02 -37.88
N THR A 188 -5.57 1.32 -38.12
CA THR A 188 -4.99 2.36 -37.25
C THR A 188 -5.97 2.74 -36.13
N PHE A 189 -5.51 2.67 -34.89
CA PHE A 189 -6.25 3.10 -33.70
C PHE A 189 -5.48 4.17 -32.95
N GLU A 190 -6.18 5.15 -32.37
CA GLU A 190 -5.65 5.98 -31.29
C GLU A 190 -5.72 5.21 -29.99
N MET A 191 -4.65 5.25 -29.21
CA MET A 191 -4.58 4.58 -27.91
C MET A 191 -4.46 5.61 -26.79
N THR A 192 -5.35 5.51 -25.81
CA THR A 192 -5.33 6.32 -24.61
C THR A 192 -5.02 5.45 -23.41
N ILE A 193 -4.03 5.86 -22.60
CA ILE A 193 -3.81 5.28 -21.27
C ILE A 193 -4.73 6.01 -20.29
N VAL A 194 -5.67 5.28 -19.72
CA VAL A 194 -6.68 5.79 -18.77
C VAL A 194 -6.11 5.82 -17.36
N SER A 195 -5.42 4.76 -16.95
CA SER A 195 -4.76 4.67 -15.65
C SER A 195 -3.52 3.79 -15.72
N ASN A 196 -2.50 4.13 -14.93
CA ASN A 196 -1.25 3.37 -14.85
C ASN A 196 -0.68 3.49 -13.42
N ASN A 197 -1.41 2.96 -12.45
CA ASN A 197 -1.17 3.29 -11.03
C ASN A 197 -0.61 2.11 -10.21
N LEU A 198 -0.49 0.92 -10.80
CA LEU A 198 -0.10 -0.30 -10.08
C LEU A 198 1.42 -0.51 -10.01
N HIS A 199 2.23 0.53 -9.82
CA HIS A 199 3.68 0.37 -9.82
C HIS A 199 4.20 -0.30 -8.54
N GLY A 200 4.08 -1.63 -8.42
CA GLY A 200 4.57 -2.43 -7.28
C GLY A 200 5.61 -3.48 -7.66
N ASP A 201 5.93 -4.38 -6.72
CA ASP A 201 6.90 -5.47 -6.93
C ASP A 201 6.57 -6.34 -8.15
N PHE A 202 5.28 -6.65 -8.36
CA PHE A 202 4.85 -7.47 -9.49
C PHE A 202 5.21 -6.81 -10.82
N GLN A 203 4.83 -5.54 -10.99
CA GLN A 203 5.02 -4.79 -12.23
C GLN A 203 6.49 -4.48 -12.48
N LEU A 204 7.27 -4.19 -11.43
CA LEU A 204 8.72 -4.00 -11.56
C LEU A 204 9.36 -5.29 -12.07
N ALA A 205 9.08 -6.42 -11.42
CA ALA A 205 9.72 -7.67 -11.75
C ALA A 205 9.27 -8.23 -13.12
N ASN A 206 7.99 -8.12 -13.46
CA ASN A 206 7.48 -8.51 -14.78
C ASN A 206 7.95 -7.55 -15.88
N GLY A 207 8.05 -6.26 -15.58
CA GLY A 207 8.44 -5.22 -16.53
C GLY A 207 9.89 -5.34 -17.00
N TYR A 208 10.83 -5.45 -16.06
CA TYR A 208 12.25 -5.66 -16.34
C TYR A 208 12.60 -7.09 -16.75
N GLY A 209 11.80 -8.07 -16.32
CA GLY A 209 12.18 -9.47 -16.34
C GLY A 209 13.18 -9.83 -15.22
N HIS A 210 13.31 -11.13 -14.95
CA HIS A 210 13.94 -11.63 -13.72
C HIS A 210 15.37 -11.11 -13.47
N ASN A 211 16.26 -11.18 -14.47
CA ASN A 211 17.67 -10.86 -14.28
C ASN A 211 17.90 -9.36 -14.01
N GLU A 212 17.27 -8.49 -14.78
CA GLU A 212 17.43 -7.04 -14.61
C GLU A 212 16.72 -6.57 -13.33
N ALA A 213 15.52 -7.09 -13.04
CA ALA A 213 14.81 -6.80 -11.80
C ALA A 213 15.62 -7.19 -10.56
N LYS A 214 16.38 -8.30 -10.63
CA LYS A 214 17.30 -8.73 -9.56
C LYS A 214 18.40 -7.70 -9.30
N GLU A 215 19.03 -7.15 -10.34
CA GLU A 215 20.07 -6.14 -10.16
C GLU A 215 19.50 -4.78 -9.71
N VAL A 216 18.30 -4.41 -10.17
CA VAL A 216 17.58 -3.21 -9.71
C VAL A 216 17.23 -3.32 -8.22
N LEU A 217 16.55 -4.38 -7.82
CA LEU A 217 16.09 -4.57 -6.44
C LEU A 217 17.24 -4.80 -5.47
N LYS A 218 18.30 -5.50 -5.89
CA LYS A 218 19.51 -5.66 -5.06
C LYS A 218 20.17 -4.31 -4.76
N ARG A 219 20.33 -3.45 -5.78
CA ARG A 219 20.87 -2.09 -5.57
C ARG A 219 19.96 -1.28 -4.65
N HIS A 220 18.66 -1.27 -4.94
CA HIS A 220 17.66 -0.56 -4.13
C HIS A 220 17.71 -0.96 -2.66
N ARG A 221 17.61 -2.27 -2.37
CA ARG A 221 17.61 -2.78 -1.00
C ARG A 221 18.90 -2.46 -0.23
N ASN A 222 20.04 -2.38 -0.93
CA ASN A 222 21.34 -2.07 -0.33
C ASN A 222 21.61 -0.57 -0.12
N SER A 223 20.90 0.32 -0.82
CA SER A 223 21.16 1.76 -0.77
C SER A 223 20.01 2.61 -0.24
N PHE A 224 18.77 2.11 -0.29
CA PHE A 224 17.59 2.91 0.09
C PHE A 224 17.48 3.06 1.60
N ILE A 225 17.54 1.96 2.34
CA ILE A 225 17.68 1.94 3.81
C ILE A 225 19.02 1.32 4.18
N THR A 226 19.71 1.97 5.11
CA THR A 226 21.07 1.62 5.56
C THR A 226 21.17 1.77 7.08
N ILE A 227 22.31 1.38 7.65
CA ILE A 227 22.59 1.57 9.08
C ILE A 227 22.57 3.05 9.51
N ASP A 228 22.91 3.98 8.61
CA ASP A 228 22.91 5.42 8.92
C ASP A 228 21.49 5.95 9.15
N ASP A 229 20.49 5.30 8.54
CA ASP A 229 19.08 5.61 8.75
C ASP A 229 18.63 5.23 10.16
N PHE A 230 19.07 4.07 10.67
CA PHE A 230 18.83 3.69 12.07
C PHE A 230 19.54 4.63 13.04
N ARG A 231 20.75 5.12 12.71
CA ARG A 231 21.42 6.16 13.50
C ARG A 231 20.63 7.47 13.49
N PHE A 232 20.08 7.87 12.35
CA PHE A 232 19.22 9.05 12.22
C PHE A 232 17.98 8.91 13.10
N LEU A 233 17.27 7.79 13.02
CA LEU A 233 16.08 7.50 13.83
C LEU A 233 16.39 7.55 15.33
N TYR A 234 17.48 6.90 15.75
CA TYR A 234 17.94 6.91 17.13
C TYR A 234 18.18 8.34 17.66
N ARG A 235 18.86 9.19 16.88
CA ARG A 235 19.11 10.60 17.23
C ARG A 235 17.82 11.41 17.39
N HIS A 236 16.77 11.05 16.66
CA HIS A 236 15.45 11.68 16.75
C HIS A 236 14.52 10.98 17.76
N ARG A 237 15.07 10.09 18.61
CA ARG A 237 14.34 9.35 19.66
C ARG A 237 13.19 8.49 19.13
N ILE A 238 13.27 8.08 17.87
CA ILE A 238 12.42 7.02 17.32
C ILE A 238 12.87 5.71 17.92
N ASN A 239 11.92 4.92 18.43
CA ASN A 239 12.20 3.69 19.19
C ASN A 239 11.78 2.42 18.47
N THR A 240 11.05 2.55 17.35
CA THR A 240 10.50 1.42 16.60
C THR A 240 10.54 1.69 15.10
N VAL A 241 10.78 0.65 14.30
CA VAL A 241 10.53 0.65 12.86
C VAL A 241 9.47 -0.38 12.53
N ARG A 242 8.52 -0.02 11.66
CA ARG A 242 7.57 -0.96 11.04
C ARG A 242 8.08 -1.28 9.64
N ILE A 243 8.24 -2.57 9.34
CA ILE A 243 8.95 -3.04 8.14
C ILE A 243 7.98 -3.87 7.29
N PRO A 244 7.40 -3.27 6.23
CA PRO A 244 6.61 -3.97 5.23
C PRO A 244 7.39 -5.10 4.58
N VAL A 245 6.82 -6.31 4.52
CA VAL A 245 7.37 -7.46 3.79
C VAL A 245 6.28 -8.13 2.95
N GLY A 246 6.66 -8.62 1.78
CA GLY A 246 5.78 -9.41 0.93
C GLY A 246 5.89 -10.90 1.21
N TRP A 247 4.80 -11.64 0.97
CA TRP A 247 4.70 -13.08 1.21
C TRP A 247 5.83 -13.91 0.58
N TRP A 248 6.38 -13.43 -0.54
CA TRP A 248 7.47 -14.09 -1.25
C TRP A 248 8.76 -14.22 -0.42
N ILE A 249 8.90 -13.44 0.66
CA ILE A 249 10.04 -13.50 1.58
C ILE A 249 10.27 -14.91 2.16
N ALA A 250 9.21 -15.69 2.38
CA ALA A 250 9.31 -17.05 2.93
C ALA A 250 9.94 -18.06 1.97
N PHE A 251 10.12 -17.68 0.70
CA PHE A 251 10.65 -18.52 -0.37
C PHE A 251 12.05 -18.07 -0.82
N ASP A 252 12.68 -17.16 -0.09
CA ASP A 252 14.04 -16.71 -0.39
C ASP A 252 15.06 -17.87 -0.35
N PRO A 253 16.07 -17.85 -1.24
CA PRO A 253 16.39 -16.80 -2.22
C PRO A 253 15.65 -16.93 -3.57
N ASN A 254 14.77 -17.92 -3.72
CA ASN A 254 14.13 -18.28 -5.00
C ASN A 254 12.59 -18.23 -4.89
N PRO A 255 12.00 -17.04 -4.72
CA PRO A 255 10.56 -16.92 -4.64
C PRO A 255 9.85 -17.29 -5.95
N PRO A 256 8.53 -17.56 -5.89
CA PRO A 256 7.75 -17.80 -7.09
C PRO A 256 7.77 -16.60 -8.05
N SER A 257 7.84 -16.88 -9.35
CA SER A 257 7.81 -15.86 -10.41
C SER A 257 6.54 -15.00 -10.34
N PRO A 258 6.61 -13.69 -10.62
CA PRO A 258 7.79 -12.93 -11.05
C PRO A 258 8.64 -12.37 -9.89
N PHE A 259 8.25 -12.60 -8.63
CA PHE A 259 8.91 -11.99 -7.48
C PHE A 259 10.40 -12.31 -7.40
N ILE A 260 11.15 -11.40 -6.77
CA ILE A 260 12.61 -11.41 -6.75
C ILE A 260 13.12 -11.48 -5.32
N GLY A 261 13.92 -12.50 -5.04
CA GLY A 261 14.42 -12.78 -3.69
C GLY A 261 15.51 -11.82 -3.21
N GLY A 262 15.92 -11.98 -1.95
CA GLY A 262 16.89 -11.13 -1.26
C GLY A 262 16.25 -10.15 -0.25
N THR A 263 14.96 -10.31 0.02
CA THR A 263 14.23 -9.53 1.03
C THR A 263 14.59 -10.02 2.44
N LEU A 264 14.81 -11.33 2.62
CA LEU A 264 15.12 -11.94 3.91
C LEU A 264 16.46 -11.47 4.47
N GLU A 265 17.50 -11.42 3.63
CA GLU A 265 18.82 -10.92 4.02
C GLU A 265 18.74 -9.44 4.46
N ALA A 266 17.98 -8.62 3.73
CA ALA A 266 17.79 -7.22 4.07
C ALA A 266 17.01 -7.05 5.39
N LEU A 267 16.00 -7.89 5.64
CA LEU A 267 15.28 -7.91 6.93
C LEU A 267 16.21 -8.30 8.09
N ASP A 268 17.05 -9.33 7.93
CA ASP A 268 18.03 -9.72 8.95
C ASP A 268 19.01 -8.59 9.28
N ASN A 269 19.45 -7.84 8.26
CA ASN A 269 20.28 -6.66 8.45
C ASN A 269 19.55 -5.56 9.24
N ALA A 270 18.29 -5.28 8.93
CA ALA A 270 17.48 -4.34 9.71
C ALA A 270 17.35 -4.74 11.18
N PHE A 271 17.11 -6.02 11.47
CA PHE A 271 17.06 -6.51 12.85
C PHE A 271 18.39 -6.34 13.59
N SER A 272 19.51 -6.54 12.90
CA SER A 272 20.86 -6.32 13.45
C SER A 272 21.15 -4.84 13.73
N TRP A 273 20.76 -3.95 12.81
CA TRP A 273 20.87 -2.50 13.01
C TRP A 273 19.96 -2.01 14.14
N ALA A 274 18.71 -2.48 14.17
CA ALA A 274 17.73 -2.16 15.20
C ALA A 274 18.26 -2.53 16.60
N GLN A 275 18.80 -3.74 16.77
CA GLN A 275 19.44 -4.14 18.02
C GLN A 275 20.60 -3.21 18.41
N SER A 276 21.45 -2.82 17.46
CA SER A 276 22.61 -1.95 17.71
C SER A 276 22.22 -0.56 18.21
N PHE A 277 21.07 -0.06 17.80
CA PHE A 277 20.55 1.26 18.21
C PHE A 277 19.43 1.17 19.26
N ASN A 278 19.15 -0.02 19.81
CA ASN A 278 18.03 -0.25 20.73
C ASN A 278 16.68 0.24 20.15
N ILE A 279 16.51 0.07 18.84
CA ILE A 279 15.25 0.25 18.11
C ILE A 279 14.58 -1.13 18.02
N LYS A 280 13.26 -1.16 18.12
CA LYS A 280 12.47 -2.37 17.91
C LYS A 280 11.94 -2.48 16.48
N CYS A 281 11.62 -3.70 16.07
CA CYS A 281 11.04 -4.01 14.78
C CYS A 281 9.62 -4.57 14.94
N ILE A 282 8.68 -4.01 14.19
CA ILE A 282 7.42 -4.62 13.83
C ILE A 282 7.58 -5.16 12.41
N ILE A 283 7.40 -6.47 12.24
CA ILE A 283 7.34 -7.07 10.89
C ILE A 283 5.90 -6.95 10.43
N ASP A 284 5.68 -6.35 9.27
CA ASP A 284 4.35 -6.17 8.72
C ASP A 284 4.18 -6.97 7.42
N LEU A 285 3.28 -7.96 7.42
CA LEU A 285 2.94 -8.69 6.19
C LEU A 285 2.07 -7.80 5.29
N HIS A 286 2.76 -7.02 4.47
CA HIS A 286 2.19 -5.93 3.70
C HIS A 286 1.53 -6.38 2.39
N ALA A 287 2.02 -7.48 1.82
CA ALA A 287 1.48 -8.08 0.59
C ALA A 287 1.27 -9.58 0.77
N ALA A 288 0.04 -10.05 0.59
CA ALA A 288 -0.32 -11.47 0.67
C ALA A 288 -0.53 -12.09 -0.73
N PRO A 289 -0.45 -13.43 -0.88
CA PRO A 289 -0.71 -14.11 -2.14
C PRO A 289 -2.09 -13.73 -2.71
N GLY A 290 -2.12 -13.39 -3.99
CA GLY A 290 -3.34 -12.94 -4.67
C GLY A 290 -3.78 -11.51 -4.33
N SER A 291 -3.08 -10.76 -3.47
CA SER A 291 -3.44 -9.42 -3.01
C SER A 291 -4.76 -9.34 -2.22
N GLN A 292 -4.67 -8.71 -1.06
CA GLN A 292 -5.79 -8.47 -0.14
C GLN A 292 -6.59 -7.20 -0.43
N ASN A 293 -6.09 -6.31 -1.30
CA ASN A 293 -6.74 -5.03 -1.57
C ASN A 293 -6.69 -4.52 -3.03
N GLY A 294 -5.94 -5.20 -3.91
CA GLY A 294 -5.88 -4.86 -5.34
C GLY A 294 -4.99 -3.66 -5.65
N MET A 295 -4.13 -3.24 -4.73
CA MET A 295 -3.27 -2.07 -4.90
C MET A 295 -1.81 -2.47 -5.15
N GLU A 296 -0.98 -1.50 -5.54
CA GLU A 296 0.44 -1.67 -5.83
C GLU A 296 1.24 -2.15 -4.60
N HIS A 297 0.91 -1.62 -3.43
CA HIS A 297 1.59 -1.94 -2.17
C HIS A 297 1.24 -3.34 -1.63
N SER A 298 0.17 -3.98 -2.13
CA SER A 298 -0.08 -5.41 -1.92
C SER A 298 0.39 -6.29 -3.08
N ALA A 299 1.17 -5.72 -4.01
CA ALA A 299 1.69 -6.36 -5.22
C ALA A 299 0.60 -7.02 -6.09
N SER A 300 -0.57 -6.39 -6.20
CA SER A 300 -1.59 -6.85 -7.14
C SER A 300 -1.07 -6.82 -8.57
N ARG A 301 -1.35 -7.87 -9.34
CA ARG A 301 -0.95 -7.96 -10.75
C ARG A 301 -1.65 -6.92 -11.62
N ASP A 302 -2.96 -6.77 -11.47
CA ASP A 302 -3.78 -5.96 -12.38
C ASP A 302 -4.97 -5.29 -11.68
N GLY A 303 -4.87 -5.14 -10.36
CA GLY A 303 -5.92 -4.58 -9.52
C GLY A 303 -6.93 -5.62 -9.03
N SER A 304 -6.80 -6.88 -9.45
CA SER A 304 -7.59 -7.97 -8.90
C SER A 304 -7.14 -8.37 -7.49
N THR A 305 -8.08 -8.97 -6.76
CA THR A 305 -7.85 -9.59 -5.46
C THR A 305 -8.18 -11.07 -5.56
N GLY A 306 -7.40 -11.88 -4.87
CA GLY A 306 -7.55 -13.33 -4.77
C GLY A 306 -7.20 -13.88 -3.40
N TRP A 307 -6.75 -13.03 -2.47
CA TRP A 307 -6.37 -13.44 -1.12
C TRP A 307 -7.43 -14.23 -0.34
N PRO A 308 -8.74 -13.89 -0.35
CA PRO A 308 -9.72 -14.56 0.52
C PRO A 308 -10.10 -15.98 0.06
N THR A 309 -9.23 -16.65 -0.70
CA THR A 309 -9.36 -18.06 -1.09
C THR A 309 -8.62 -18.96 -0.09
N PRO A 310 -9.07 -20.20 0.16
CA PRO A 310 -8.43 -21.10 1.12
C PRO A 310 -6.93 -21.31 0.88
N ASP A 311 -6.50 -21.47 -0.37
CA ASP A 311 -5.11 -21.71 -0.73
C ASP A 311 -4.22 -20.50 -0.40
N ASN A 312 -4.65 -19.29 -0.77
CA ASN A 312 -3.91 -18.07 -0.47
C ASN A 312 -3.88 -17.78 1.03
N ILE A 313 -4.96 -18.03 1.77
CA ILE A 313 -4.99 -17.90 3.23
C ILE A 313 -4.02 -18.88 3.89
N SER A 314 -4.02 -20.15 3.48
CA SER A 314 -3.09 -21.16 3.99
C SER A 314 -1.65 -20.74 3.76
N GLN A 315 -1.31 -20.31 2.55
CA GLN A 315 0.03 -19.82 2.23
C GLN A 315 0.40 -18.57 3.03
N THR A 316 -0.55 -17.68 3.29
CA THR A 316 -0.33 -16.50 4.14
C THR A 316 0.00 -16.93 5.58
N LEU A 317 -0.72 -17.90 6.14
CA LEU A 317 -0.44 -18.45 7.47
C LEU A 317 0.93 -19.13 7.55
N ASP A 318 1.36 -19.83 6.49
CA ASP A 318 2.70 -20.43 6.40
C ASP A 318 3.80 -19.35 6.45
N VAL A 319 3.57 -18.19 5.81
CA VAL A 319 4.49 -17.04 5.90
C VAL A 319 4.55 -16.49 7.33
N ILE A 320 3.41 -16.40 8.03
CA ILE A 320 3.40 -15.99 9.44
C ILE A 320 4.17 -16.98 10.33
N ASP A 321 4.02 -18.30 10.13
CA ASP A 321 4.78 -19.31 10.87
C ASP A 321 6.29 -19.17 10.59
N PHE A 322 6.67 -18.95 9.33
CA PHE A 322 8.05 -18.69 8.94
C PHE A 322 8.63 -17.45 9.65
N LEU A 323 7.97 -16.30 9.57
CA LEU A 323 8.44 -15.04 10.18
C LEU A 323 8.50 -15.16 11.71
N ALA A 324 7.46 -15.72 12.33
CA ALA A 324 7.41 -15.91 13.78
C ALA A 324 8.51 -16.87 14.26
N SER A 325 8.68 -18.02 13.60
CA SER A 325 9.70 -19.00 14.00
C SER A 325 11.13 -18.43 13.93
N ARG A 326 11.41 -17.60 12.93
CA ARG A 326 12.72 -16.99 12.70
C ARG A 326 13.04 -15.89 13.72
N TYR A 327 12.11 -14.96 13.92
CA TYR A 327 12.40 -13.72 14.66
C TYR A 327 11.93 -13.74 16.12
N ALA A 328 11.11 -14.72 16.56
CA ALA A 328 10.52 -14.75 17.91
C ALA A 328 11.52 -14.57 19.07
N ARG A 329 12.78 -15.02 18.89
CA ARG A 329 13.84 -14.94 19.90
C ARG A 329 14.79 -13.75 19.69
N HIS A 330 14.61 -12.98 18.62
CA HIS A 330 15.46 -11.83 18.34
C HIS A 330 15.10 -10.69 19.31
N PRO A 331 16.07 -10.09 20.04
CA PRO A 331 15.77 -9.08 21.04
C PRO A 331 15.16 -7.80 20.46
N ALA A 332 15.36 -7.53 19.17
CA ALA A 332 14.74 -6.40 18.47
C ALA A 332 13.28 -6.64 18.07
N LEU A 333 12.73 -7.87 18.09
CA LEU A 333 11.34 -8.10 17.74
C LEU A 333 10.41 -7.46 18.79
N LEU A 334 9.46 -6.64 18.32
CA LEU A 334 8.36 -6.13 19.14
C LEU A 334 7.03 -6.79 18.76
N GLY A 335 6.74 -6.91 17.48
CA GLY A 335 5.48 -7.48 17.02
C GLY A 335 5.50 -7.97 15.59
N ILE A 336 4.44 -8.69 15.24
CA ILE A 336 4.16 -9.16 13.88
C ILE A 336 2.74 -8.72 13.54
N GLU A 337 2.61 -7.95 12.48
CA GLU A 337 1.33 -7.60 11.89
C GLU A 337 0.94 -8.63 10.85
N LEU A 338 -0.27 -9.16 11.02
CA LEU A 338 -0.70 -10.36 10.30
C LEU A 338 -1.08 -10.07 8.85
N LEU A 339 -1.63 -8.89 8.55
CA LEU A 339 -2.01 -8.50 7.19
C LEU A 339 -2.29 -7.01 7.14
N ASN A 340 -1.57 -6.29 6.28
CA ASN A 340 -1.82 -4.87 6.03
C ASN A 340 -3.09 -4.65 5.20
N GLU A 341 -3.92 -3.69 5.61
CA GLU A 341 -5.00 -3.07 4.81
C GLU A 341 -5.83 -4.02 3.93
N PRO A 342 -6.47 -5.08 4.47
CA PRO A 342 -7.44 -5.87 3.71
C PRO A 342 -8.61 -5.01 3.21
N SER A 343 -9.09 -5.19 1.98
CA SER A 343 -10.18 -4.37 1.43
C SER A 343 -11.55 -4.72 2.02
N VAL A 344 -12.33 -3.70 2.40
CA VAL A 344 -13.72 -3.87 2.85
C VAL A 344 -14.60 -4.53 1.79
N THR A 345 -14.40 -4.19 0.52
CA THR A 345 -15.25 -4.64 -0.59
C THR A 345 -14.89 -6.03 -1.08
N MET A 346 -13.64 -6.46 -0.90
CA MET A 346 -13.13 -7.72 -1.45
C MET A 346 -12.90 -8.80 -0.40
N VAL A 347 -12.68 -8.42 0.87
CA VAL A 347 -12.36 -9.35 1.95
C VAL A 347 -13.54 -9.45 2.93
N PRO A 348 -14.23 -10.61 2.99
CA PRO A 348 -15.27 -10.85 3.98
C PRO A 348 -14.74 -10.84 5.41
N LEU A 349 -15.43 -10.15 6.32
CA LEU A 349 -15.01 -9.97 7.71
C LEU A 349 -14.80 -11.30 8.44
N ASP A 350 -15.72 -12.27 8.30
CA ASP A 350 -15.60 -13.58 8.96
C ASP A 350 -14.36 -14.36 8.50
N THR A 351 -14.00 -14.23 7.23
CA THR A 351 -12.79 -14.84 6.67
C THR A 351 -11.54 -14.20 7.29
N LEU A 352 -11.52 -12.88 7.38
CA LEU A 352 -10.43 -12.12 8.00
C LEU A 352 -10.27 -12.43 9.50
N VAL A 353 -11.36 -12.45 10.25
CA VAL A 353 -11.36 -12.79 11.69
C VAL A 353 -10.86 -14.23 11.91
N SER A 354 -11.27 -15.17 11.06
CA SER A 354 -10.76 -16.55 11.11
C SER A 354 -9.25 -16.61 10.84
N TYR A 355 -8.77 -15.88 9.83
CA TYR A 355 -7.34 -15.77 9.54
C TYR A 355 -6.57 -15.17 10.74
N TYR A 356 -7.03 -14.06 11.29
CA TYR A 356 -6.37 -13.40 12.43
C TYR A 356 -6.29 -14.28 13.67
N ARG A 357 -7.34 -15.05 13.98
CA ARG A 357 -7.31 -16.02 15.08
C ARG A 357 -6.26 -17.11 14.86
N GLN A 358 -6.15 -17.63 13.63
CA GLN A 358 -5.15 -18.65 13.29
C GLN A 358 -3.73 -18.06 13.34
N GLY A 359 -3.50 -16.89 12.75
CA GLY A 359 -2.22 -16.18 12.79
C GLY A 359 -1.78 -15.87 14.23
N TYR A 360 -2.71 -15.47 15.10
CA TYR A 360 -2.43 -15.29 16.53
C TYR A 360 -1.90 -16.57 17.19
N GLN A 361 -2.53 -17.72 16.96
CA GLN A 361 -2.07 -18.99 17.52
C GLN A 361 -0.69 -19.39 16.99
N ILE A 362 -0.42 -19.13 15.72
CA ILE A 362 0.89 -19.36 15.10
C ILE A 362 1.97 -18.51 15.77
N VAL A 363 1.74 -17.21 15.97
CA VAL A 363 2.73 -16.36 16.67
C VAL A 363 2.93 -16.85 18.11
N ARG A 364 1.86 -17.23 18.81
CA ARG A 364 1.93 -17.73 20.20
C ARG A 364 2.65 -19.07 20.36
N LYS A 365 2.74 -19.88 19.31
CA LYS A 365 3.60 -21.08 19.28
C LYS A 365 5.07 -20.76 19.51
N TYR A 366 5.54 -19.59 19.07
CA TYR A 366 6.96 -19.21 19.12
C TYR A 366 7.27 -18.09 20.13
N SER A 367 6.33 -17.18 20.40
CA SER A 367 6.55 -16.05 21.31
C SER A 367 5.33 -15.72 22.17
N GLN A 368 5.57 -15.66 23.48
CA GLN A 368 4.58 -15.20 24.46
C GLN A 368 4.52 -13.67 24.57
N THR A 369 5.61 -12.98 24.20
CA THR A 369 5.78 -11.55 24.43
C THR A 369 5.59 -10.70 23.17
N ALA A 370 5.80 -11.26 21.97
CA ALA A 370 5.58 -10.52 20.74
C ALA A 370 4.11 -10.08 20.61
N TYR A 371 3.91 -8.81 20.27
CA TYR A 371 2.59 -8.29 19.96
C TYR A 371 2.10 -8.85 18.62
N VAL A 372 0.84 -9.29 18.59
CA VAL A 372 0.16 -9.68 17.35
C VAL A 372 -0.71 -8.51 16.93
N ILE A 373 -0.40 -7.94 15.78
CA ILE A 373 -1.03 -6.74 15.27
C ILE A 373 -2.01 -7.15 14.16
N ILE A 374 -3.22 -6.62 14.20
CA ILE A 374 -4.26 -6.82 13.19
C ILE A 374 -4.64 -5.47 12.60
N CYS A 375 -4.70 -5.36 11.27
CA CYS A 375 -5.02 -4.11 10.60
C CYS A 375 -6.53 -3.99 10.34
N GLN A 376 -7.05 -2.77 10.44
CA GLN A 376 -8.38 -2.42 9.95
C GLN A 376 -8.56 -2.79 8.47
N ARG A 377 -9.81 -3.05 8.05
CA ARG A 377 -10.10 -3.11 6.62
C ARG A 377 -10.12 -1.70 6.04
N ILE A 378 -9.52 -1.50 4.87
CA ILE A 378 -9.55 -0.21 4.17
C ILE A 378 -10.81 -0.03 3.33
N GLY A 379 -11.35 1.18 3.36
CA GLY A 379 -12.67 1.53 2.85
C GLY A 379 -13.59 2.01 3.97
N ASN A 380 -14.90 1.97 3.75
CA ASN A 380 -15.90 2.40 4.73
C ASN A 380 -16.23 1.29 5.75
N ALA A 381 -15.23 0.86 6.53
CA ALA A 381 -15.43 -0.06 7.66
C ALA A 381 -15.57 0.70 8.97
N ASP A 382 -16.30 0.11 9.91
CA ASP A 382 -16.28 0.54 11.31
C ASP A 382 -14.98 0.03 11.96
N PRO A 383 -14.09 0.92 12.45
CA PRO A 383 -12.87 0.50 13.14
C PRO A 383 -13.11 -0.40 14.36
N LEU A 384 -14.33 -0.40 14.92
CA LEU A 384 -14.70 -1.29 16.02
C LEU A 384 -15.01 -2.74 15.59
N GLU A 385 -15.15 -3.03 14.29
CA GLU A 385 -15.55 -4.36 13.81
C GLU A 385 -14.57 -5.47 14.22
N LEU A 386 -13.29 -5.13 14.40
CA LEU A 386 -12.24 -6.04 14.86
C LEU A 386 -12.03 -5.97 16.39
N TYR A 387 -12.50 -4.91 17.04
CA TYR A 387 -12.20 -4.63 18.44
C TYR A 387 -12.81 -5.67 19.39
N GLN A 388 -14.01 -6.16 19.04
CA GLN A 388 -14.74 -7.17 19.81
C GLN A 388 -14.65 -8.58 19.19
N ALA A 389 -13.80 -8.77 18.17
CA ALA A 389 -13.69 -10.03 17.46
C ALA A 389 -13.03 -11.16 18.29
N ASN A 390 -12.52 -10.86 19.49
CA ASN A 390 -11.87 -11.82 20.40
C ASN A 390 -10.79 -12.65 19.68
N ILE A 391 -9.87 -11.95 19.00
CA ILE A 391 -8.80 -12.58 18.20
C ILE A 391 -7.81 -13.35 19.07
N GLY A 392 -7.48 -12.82 20.25
CA GLY A 392 -6.59 -13.43 21.21
C GLY A 392 -6.75 -12.84 22.60
N SER A 393 -6.05 -13.41 23.58
CA SER A 393 -6.27 -13.11 25.01
C SER A 393 -5.30 -12.08 25.60
N HIS A 394 -4.15 -11.84 24.96
CA HIS A 394 -3.13 -10.88 25.42
C HIS A 394 -2.21 -10.46 24.27
N ASN A 395 -1.56 -9.30 24.44
CA ASN A 395 -0.64 -8.67 23.48
C ASN A 395 -1.22 -8.63 22.06
N ILE A 396 -2.50 -8.25 21.96
CA ILE A 396 -3.19 -7.95 20.70
C ILE A 396 -3.21 -6.44 20.51
N VAL A 397 -2.93 -6.01 19.28
CA VAL A 397 -2.95 -4.62 18.87
C VAL A 397 -3.82 -4.48 17.63
N LEU A 398 -4.71 -3.49 17.62
CA LEU A 398 -5.44 -3.06 16.44
C LEU A 398 -4.69 -1.89 15.79
N ASP A 399 -4.31 -2.06 14.54
CA ASP A 399 -3.68 -1.03 13.71
C ASP A 399 -4.74 -0.25 12.91
N LEU A 400 -4.64 1.08 12.98
CA LEU A 400 -5.47 2.04 12.30
C LEU A 400 -4.62 3.00 11.47
N HIS A 401 -5.05 3.23 10.24
CA HIS A 401 -4.34 4.11 9.31
C HIS A 401 -5.13 5.39 9.10
N PHE A 402 -4.55 6.52 9.53
CA PHE A 402 -5.21 7.82 9.55
C PHE A 402 -4.59 8.78 8.54
N TYR A 403 -5.38 9.09 7.52
CA TYR A 403 -5.05 10.06 6.48
C TYR A 403 -6.17 11.09 6.32
N ASN A 404 -5.79 12.33 6.01
CA ASN A 404 -6.71 13.42 5.65
C ASN A 404 -6.58 13.80 4.16
N LEU A 405 -6.43 12.83 3.25
CA LEU A 405 -6.18 13.15 1.83
C LEU A 405 -6.73 12.16 0.79
N PHE A 406 -7.40 11.07 1.20
CA PHE A 406 -7.98 10.07 0.28
C PHE A 406 -9.50 10.12 0.17
N ASP A 407 -10.17 10.78 1.12
CA ASP A 407 -11.61 11.00 1.08
C ASP A 407 -11.94 12.38 0.50
N THR A 408 -12.94 12.45 -0.38
CA THR A 408 -13.48 13.70 -0.93
C THR A 408 -13.89 14.72 0.14
N PHE A 409 -14.19 14.26 1.35
CA PHE A 409 -14.44 15.08 2.53
C PHE A 409 -13.32 16.10 2.80
N PHE A 410 -12.06 15.74 2.55
CA PHE A 410 -10.90 16.60 2.84
C PHE A 410 -10.55 17.60 1.74
N VAL A 411 -11.05 17.41 0.51
CA VAL A 411 -10.59 18.16 -0.69
C VAL A 411 -10.74 19.67 -0.56
N ASN A 412 -11.76 20.15 0.17
CA ASN A 412 -12.05 21.58 0.33
C ASN A 412 -11.78 22.11 1.75
N MET A 413 -11.10 21.33 2.59
CA MET A 413 -10.81 21.74 3.96
C MET A 413 -9.61 22.68 4.00
N SER A 414 -9.73 23.77 4.76
CA SER A 414 -8.59 24.65 5.04
C SER A 414 -7.57 23.95 5.96
N ALA A 415 -6.38 24.55 6.12
CA ALA A 415 -5.40 24.09 7.11
C ALA A 415 -6.01 24.04 8.52
N ALA A 416 -6.74 25.08 8.92
CA ALA A 416 -7.41 25.14 10.22
C ALA A 416 -8.50 24.07 10.39
N ASP A 417 -9.28 23.80 9.34
CA ASP A 417 -10.32 22.76 9.39
C ASP A 417 -9.71 21.36 9.53
N ASN A 418 -8.61 21.10 8.83
CA ASN A 418 -7.89 19.83 8.94
C ASN A 418 -7.33 19.62 10.35
N ILE A 419 -6.70 20.65 10.95
CA ILE A 419 -6.21 20.61 12.34
C ILE A 419 -7.39 20.36 13.29
N LEU A 420 -8.50 21.08 13.11
CA LEU A 420 -9.68 20.94 13.95
C LEU A 420 -10.31 19.54 13.86
N PHE A 421 -10.25 18.90 12.70
CA PHE A 421 -10.71 17.54 12.50
C PHE A 421 -9.91 16.53 13.33
N ILE A 422 -8.59 16.72 13.47
CA ILE A 422 -7.76 15.86 14.32
C ILE A 422 -8.26 15.90 15.77
N TYR A 423 -8.42 17.09 16.35
CA TYR A 423 -8.90 17.23 17.72
C TYR A 423 -10.37 16.83 17.91
N LYS A 424 -11.26 17.15 16.96
CA LYS A 424 -12.69 16.89 17.14
C LYS A 424 -13.11 15.45 16.81
N SER A 425 -12.48 14.83 15.82
CA SER A 425 -12.89 13.53 15.30
C SER A 425 -11.91 12.43 15.71
N ARG A 426 -10.62 12.57 15.36
CA ARG A 426 -9.62 11.51 15.62
C ARG A 426 -9.39 11.31 17.11
N GLU A 427 -9.34 12.40 17.90
CA GLU A 427 -9.18 12.30 19.34
C GLU A 427 -10.36 11.57 19.99
N ALA A 428 -11.60 11.93 19.64
CA ALA A 428 -12.80 11.29 20.17
C ALA A 428 -12.85 9.80 19.82
N GLN A 429 -12.49 9.44 18.59
CA GLN A 429 -12.40 8.05 18.13
C GLN A 429 -11.34 7.27 18.93
N LEU A 430 -10.16 7.85 19.13
CA LEU A 430 -9.07 7.23 19.86
C LEU A 430 -9.38 7.07 21.35
N GLN A 431 -10.03 8.06 21.97
CA GLN A 431 -10.53 7.97 23.34
C GLN A 431 -11.58 6.86 23.48
N ALA A 432 -12.51 6.76 22.53
CA ALA A 432 -13.53 5.70 22.54
C ALA A 432 -12.88 4.31 22.46
N LEU A 433 -11.89 4.12 21.57
CA LEU A 433 -11.16 2.87 21.43
C LEU A 433 -10.36 2.56 22.70
N ASN A 434 -9.52 3.48 23.19
CA ASN A 434 -8.73 3.26 24.40
C ASN A 434 -9.58 2.95 25.65
N ASN A 435 -10.81 3.45 25.71
CA ASN A 435 -11.75 3.17 26.81
C ASN A 435 -12.53 1.86 26.61
N ALA A 436 -12.57 1.35 25.38
CA ALA A 436 -13.17 0.06 25.11
C ALA A 436 -12.22 -1.04 25.59
N ASN A 437 -12.74 -2.00 26.36
CA ASN A 437 -11.97 -3.12 26.88
C ASN A 437 -11.64 -4.12 25.75
N GLY A 438 -10.52 -3.92 25.06
CA GLY A 438 -10.11 -4.71 23.90
C GLY A 438 -8.61 -4.55 23.55
N PRO A 439 -8.23 -4.74 22.27
CA PRO A 439 -6.85 -4.59 21.81
C PRO A 439 -6.21 -3.25 22.17
N LEU A 440 -4.87 -3.21 22.29
CA LEU A 440 -4.16 -1.93 22.29
C LEU A 440 -4.35 -1.26 20.91
N VAL A 441 -4.33 0.07 20.88
CA VAL A 441 -4.54 0.85 19.66
C VAL A 441 -3.23 1.38 19.14
N PHE A 442 -2.95 1.14 17.86
CA PHE A 442 -1.80 1.62 17.14
C PHE A 442 -2.26 2.49 15.96
N ILE A 443 -1.69 3.68 15.82
CA ILE A 443 -1.84 4.47 14.59
C ILE A 443 -0.63 4.14 13.71
N GLY A 444 -0.65 2.99 13.03
CA GLY A 444 0.50 2.44 12.32
C GLY A 444 0.88 3.18 11.07
N GLU A 445 -0.04 3.96 10.50
CA GLU A 445 0.24 4.84 9.38
C GLU A 445 -0.47 6.20 9.51
N TRP A 446 0.32 7.26 9.38
CA TRP A 446 -0.10 8.66 9.26
C TRP A 446 1.02 9.47 8.60
N VAL A 447 0.73 10.66 8.07
CA VAL A 447 1.67 11.51 7.31
C VAL A 447 1.55 12.98 7.71
N ASN A 448 2.51 13.79 7.25
CA ASN A 448 2.40 15.25 7.29
C ASN A 448 1.92 15.82 5.93
N GLU A 449 1.33 15.00 5.06
CA GLU A 449 0.70 15.41 3.80
C GLU A 449 -0.83 15.43 3.97
N TRP A 450 -1.48 16.42 3.36
CA TRP A 450 -2.92 16.67 3.46
C TRP A 450 -3.50 17.35 2.20
N ASN A 451 -2.72 17.43 1.12
CA ASN A 451 -3.06 18.03 -0.18
C ASN A 451 -3.49 19.52 -0.13
N VAL A 452 -3.21 20.23 0.96
CA VAL A 452 -3.46 21.67 1.07
C VAL A 452 -2.32 22.46 0.42
N THR A 453 -2.49 22.82 -0.86
CA THR A 453 -1.47 23.49 -1.67
C THR A 453 -1.10 24.89 -1.20
N SER A 454 -1.96 25.55 -0.43
CA SER A 454 -1.72 26.86 0.19
C SER A 454 -1.07 26.80 1.56
N GLY A 455 -0.82 25.60 2.11
CA GLY A 455 -0.27 25.42 3.45
C GLY A 455 1.13 26.02 3.59
N SER A 456 1.29 26.93 4.55
CA SER A 456 2.60 27.44 4.95
C SER A 456 3.36 26.41 5.79
N GLN A 457 4.67 26.61 5.99
CA GLN A 457 5.44 25.77 6.90
C GLN A 457 4.85 25.73 8.32
N SER A 458 4.29 26.87 8.80
CA SER A 458 3.62 26.92 10.11
C SER A 458 2.38 26.05 10.15
N ASP A 459 1.59 26.03 9.06
CA ASP A 459 0.40 25.18 8.98
C ASP A 459 0.75 23.70 9.05
N TYR A 460 1.83 23.27 8.37
CA TYR A 460 2.35 21.91 8.46
C TYR A 460 2.88 21.57 9.86
N GLN A 461 3.55 22.53 10.53
CA GLN A 461 4.00 22.35 11.91
C GLN A 461 2.81 22.17 12.87
N ASP A 462 1.78 23.02 12.75
CA ASP A 462 0.58 22.95 13.58
C ASP A 462 -0.23 21.67 13.32
N TYR A 463 -0.31 21.23 12.06
CA TYR A 463 -0.92 19.96 11.70
C TYR A 463 -0.18 18.74 12.24
N GLY A 464 1.13 18.68 12.00
CA GLY A 464 1.98 17.62 12.54
C GLY A 464 1.94 17.57 14.07
N LYS A 465 1.92 18.74 14.73
CA LYS A 465 1.77 18.84 16.19
C LYS A 465 0.42 18.31 16.67
N ALA A 466 -0.68 18.70 16.04
CA ALA A 466 -2.02 18.22 16.41
C ALA A 466 -2.12 16.69 16.29
N GLN A 467 -1.58 16.12 15.20
CA GLN A 467 -1.49 14.68 15.01
C GLN A 467 -0.66 14.02 16.10
N LEU A 468 0.54 14.52 16.40
CA LEU A 468 1.38 13.98 17.46
C LEU A 468 0.71 14.05 18.85
N GLU A 469 0.06 15.16 19.18
CA GLU A 469 -0.65 15.31 20.46
C GLU A 469 -1.80 14.30 20.61
N VAL A 470 -2.57 14.09 19.54
CA VAL A 470 -3.69 13.13 19.57
C VAL A 470 -3.19 11.69 19.47
N TYR A 471 -2.30 11.36 18.54
CA TYR A 471 -1.86 9.99 18.28
C TYR A 471 -0.95 9.44 19.39
N ASP A 472 -0.24 10.29 20.16
CA ASP A 472 0.50 9.85 21.35
C ASP A 472 -0.43 9.33 22.46
N ALA A 473 -1.74 9.63 22.39
CA ALA A 473 -2.75 9.04 23.27
C ALA A 473 -3.05 7.57 22.95
N ALA A 474 -2.71 7.05 21.76
CA ALA A 474 -2.93 5.66 21.38
C ALA A 474 -2.25 4.72 22.38
N SER A 475 -2.92 3.65 22.80
CA SER A 475 -2.42 2.79 23.89
C SER A 475 -1.17 1.99 23.51
N PHE A 476 -0.95 1.70 22.24
CA PHE A 476 0.29 1.12 21.73
C PHE A 476 1.26 2.20 21.21
N GLY A 477 0.76 3.23 20.52
CA GLY A 477 1.56 4.33 19.97
C GLY A 477 1.24 4.64 18.51
N TRP A 478 2.24 5.12 17.76
CA TRP A 478 2.07 5.53 16.36
C TRP A 478 3.31 5.24 15.51
N ALA A 479 3.14 5.12 14.19
CA ALA A 479 4.23 5.08 13.23
C ALA A 479 3.98 5.96 11.99
N TYR A 480 4.94 6.83 11.67
CA TYR A 480 4.85 7.72 10.52
C TYR A 480 5.08 6.97 9.21
N TRP A 481 4.28 7.21 8.19
CA TRP A 481 4.47 6.69 6.83
C TRP A 481 5.06 7.80 5.94
N THR A 482 6.31 7.76 5.50
CA THR A 482 7.36 6.75 5.68
C THR A 482 8.73 7.44 5.87
N LEU A 483 9.81 6.68 6.12
CA LEU A 483 11.13 7.25 6.39
C LEU A 483 11.66 8.11 5.22
N LYS A 484 11.54 7.60 3.99
CA LYS A 484 12.06 8.24 2.77
C LYS A 484 11.02 8.20 1.65
N ASN A 485 10.88 9.29 0.93
CA ASN A 485 9.94 9.40 -0.18
C ASN A 485 10.37 10.53 -1.14
N ASP A 486 10.20 10.35 -2.44
CA ASP A 486 10.48 11.43 -3.39
C ASP A 486 9.46 12.60 -3.26
N ARG A 487 8.32 12.38 -2.57
CA ARG A 487 7.34 13.41 -2.16
C ARG A 487 7.64 13.94 -0.77
N LYS A 488 8.01 15.21 -0.68
CA LYS A 488 8.48 15.91 0.52
C LYS A 488 7.70 15.62 1.80
N HIS A 489 6.37 15.77 1.79
CA HIS A 489 5.57 15.70 3.01
C HIS A 489 5.17 14.28 3.43
N TRP A 490 5.51 13.28 2.59
CA TRP A 490 5.50 11.86 2.93
C TRP A 490 6.86 11.37 3.46
N ASP A 491 7.93 12.14 3.28
CA ASP A 491 9.29 11.82 3.68
C ASP A 491 9.55 12.33 5.10
N PHE A 492 9.61 11.43 6.07
CA PHE A 492 9.87 11.77 7.47
C PHE A 492 11.23 12.46 7.65
N GLU A 493 12.28 11.95 7.02
CA GLU A 493 13.62 12.50 7.13
C GLU A 493 13.68 13.94 6.60
N TRP A 494 13.04 14.21 5.47
CA TRP A 494 12.91 15.54 4.89
C TRP A 494 12.12 16.47 5.80
N ASN A 495 10.98 16.02 6.33
CA ASN A 495 10.15 16.81 7.24
C ASN A 495 10.94 17.23 8.48
N MET A 496 11.71 16.32 9.08
CA MET A 496 12.52 16.61 10.26
C MET A 496 13.68 17.56 9.92
N ARG A 497 14.42 17.30 8.85
CA ARG A 497 15.58 18.13 8.44
C ARG A 497 15.18 19.55 8.01
N ASN A 498 13.97 19.72 7.47
CA ASN A 498 13.47 21.01 7.01
C ASN A 498 12.50 21.66 8.00
N ASN A 499 12.34 21.08 9.20
CA ASN A 499 11.52 21.64 10.28
C ASN A 499 10.03 21.81 9.88
N TYR A 500 9.48 20.87 9.12
CA TYR A 500 8.03 20.79 8.81
C TYR A 500 7.28 19.89 9.81
N LEU A 501 7.98 18.94 10.44
CA LEU A 501 7.48 18.15 11.56
C LEU A 501 8.42 18.33 12.76
N GLN A 502 7.85 18.56 13.93
CA GLN A 502 8.61 18.79 15.17
C GLN A 502 8.20 17.77 16.22
N LEU A 503 9.10 16.84 16.54
CA LEU A 503 8.93 15.98 17.71
C LEU A 503 9.17 16.83 18.97
N ALA A 504 8.23 16.81 19.92
CA ALA A 504 8.36 17.59 21.14
C ALA A 504 9.69 17.29 21.86
N HIS A 505 10.53 18.32 22.01
CA HIS A 505 11.73 18.24 22.83
C HIS A 505 11.32 18.20 24.31
N ILE A 506 11.50 17.04 24.95
CA ILE A 506 11.64 17.06 26.41
C ILE A 506 13.01 17.70 26.68
N LEU A 507 12.99 18.98 27.03
CA LEU A 507 14.13 19.72 27.58
C LEU A 507 14.67 18.92 28.78
N GLY A 508 15.90 18.39 28.67
CA GLY A 508 16.54 17.72 29.82
C GLY A 508 17.65 16.71 29.58
N ALA A 509 18.15 16.46 28.36
CA ALA A 509 19.14 15.39 28.14
C ALA A 509 20.33 15.77 27.24
N GLU A 510 20.69 17.05 27.13
CA GLU A 510 21.92 17.45 26.43
C GLU A 510 23.19 17.32 27.28
N SER A 511 23.12 16.89 28.55
CA SER A 511 24.30 16.87 29.43
C SER A 511 25.07 15.54 29.56
N GLU A 512 24.64 14.43 28.94
CA GLU A 512 25.29 13.11 29.16
C GLU A 512 26.01 12.49 27.95
N PHE A 513 25.95 13.09 26.75
CA PHE A 513 26.46 12.43 25.53
C PHE A 513 27.89 12.80 25.12
N SER A 514 28.70 13.39 26.00
CA SER A 514 30.07 13.80 25.68
C SER A 514 31.19 12.85 26.16
N SER A 515 30.90 11.75 26.88
CA SER A 515 31.96 11.01 27.57
C SER A 515 32.37 9.64 27.00
N HIS A 516 31.72 9.10 25.96
CA HIS A 516 32.15 7.82 25.38
C HIS A 516 32.09 7.81 23.85
N ILE A 517 33.15 8.32 23.23
CA ILE A 517 33.65 7.89 21.92
C ILE A 517 35.09 7.40 22.12
#